data_AF-A0AB34JM03-F1
#
_entry.id   AF-A0AB34JM03-F1
#
_cell.length_a   1.000
_cell.length_b   1.000
_cell.length_c   1.000
_cell.angle_alpha   90.00
_cell.angle_beta   90.00
_cell.angle_gamma   90.00
#
_symmetry.space_group_name_H-M   'P 1'
#
loop_
_entity.id
_entity.type
_entity.pdbx_description
1 polymer ?
#
loop_
_entity_poly.entity_id
_entity_poly.type
_entity_poly.pdbx_seq_one_letter_code
_entity_poly.pdbx_strand_id
1 'polypeptide(L)'
;MHGRRLGGHCRAGTMPLHRLPEGSGTCLDGSPAGYYIWKAEQDNRTPKFRTQWVIFLEGGGWCLSPEDCGLRATTNAGSSRKWVPFASKGGILSRCCSMSSMELCNMNKVFVPYCDGASFGGQREISLGRAANVSVATGSTPHALRSDGRAILAGVVEHLIAQHSLGQATDVLLSGCSAGGLAAVLYAAEVRAALRKAGAPLQRFKVAVFSGLFFAAPRRGSMRTTGPQLSAFERQMRQVVEMSNMSLPTGCRAATPRGHAWRCLLGTAPLDALPADLPALVIQSTFDLFHTNCIMAADERKSYRSRYFQAGCLSGDWRRCLQWMTPARSAVQHCSSEQLQQMDKFHQQVTSDLTSSSALQRRGNSAFLQNCNDHCADANSLQGTTIGGVTMIDAFTAWWKASADALPQTHLGCRLNFTHADGLGPPRCAKALAACAPPVRYKDPRKSIMNSASKLEKAMGHFSEVLCDSRTHSASEGEPSCTERTDTQ
;
A
#
# COMPACT_ATOMS: atom_id res chain seq x y z
N MET A 1 4.76 -3.59 45.53
CA MET A 1 3.51 -2.87 45.20
C MET A 1 2.84 -3.56 44.02
N HIS A 2 1.64 -4.10 44.25
CA HIS A 2 0.88 -4.87 43.29
C HIS A 2 0.34 -4.00 42.14
N GLY A 3 0.88 -4.21 40.94
CA GLY A 3 0.31 -3.67 39.70
C GLY A 3 -1.00 -4.36 39.39
N ARG A 4 -2.10 -3.62 39.47
CA ARG A 4 -3.44 -4.07 39.09
C ARG A 4 -3.42 -4.58 37.65
N ARG A 5 -3.95 -5.80 37.44
CA ARG A 5 -4.29 -6.35 36.13
C ARG A 5 -5.31 -5.41 35.47
N LEU A 6 -4.87 -4.68 34.45
CA LEU A 6 -5.79 -4.22 33.42
C LEU A 6 -6.33 -5.48 32.73
N GLY A 7 -7.66 -5.63 32.71
CA GLY A 7 -8.32 -6.81 32.16
C GLY A 7 -7.92 -7.08 30.71
N GLY A 8 -7.64 -8.35 30.40
CA GLY A 8 -7.57 -8.90 29.04
C GLY A 8 -6.18 -8.94 28.38
N HIS A 9 -5.45 -10.05 28.56
CA HIS A 9 -4.42 -10.59 27.66
C HIS A 9 -3.36 -9.64 27.07
N CYS A 10 -2.69 -8.82 27.89
CA CYS A 10 -1.50 -8.08 27.47
C CYS A 10 -0.25 -8.61 28.15
N ARG A 11 0.75 -9.00 27.34
CA ARG A 11 2.02 -9.56 27.78
C ARG A 11 3.15 -8.62 27.40
N ALA A 12 3.93 -8.22 28.40
CA ALA A 12 5.16 -7.48 28.18
C ALA A 12 6.24 -8.42 27.59
N GLY A 13 7.11 -7.87 26.76
CA GLY A 13 8.29 -8.56 26.27
C GLY A 13 8.91 -7.84 25.11
N THR A 14 10.10 -8.29 24.73
CA THR A 14 10.90 -7.71 23.66
C THR A 14 11.31 -8.79 22.67
N MET A 15 11.55 -8.34 21.44
CA MET A 15 12.00 -9.18 20.34
C MET A 15 13.54 -9.09 20.31
N PRO A 16 14.32 -10.16 20.54
CA PRO A 16 15.77 -10.15 20.33
C PRO A 16 16.15 -9.95 18.87
N LEU A 17 17.27 -9.24 18.62
CA LEU A 17 17.88 -9.05 17.31
C LEU A 17 18.66 -10.31 16.88
N HIS A 18 18.40 -10.78 15.67
CA HIS A 18 19.18 -11.79 14.96
C HIS A 18 19.78 -11.16 13.72
N ARG A 19 21.12 -11.17 13.64
CA ARG A 19 21.85 -10.70 12.44
C ARG A 19 21.89 -11.82 11.41
N LEU A 20 21.86 -11.45 10.14
CA LEU A 20 22.05 -12.39 9.05
C LEU A 20 23.52 -12.84 8.98
N PRO A 21 23.78 -14.07 8.52
CA PRO A 21 25.12 -14.50 8.17
C PRO A 21 25.77 -13.59 7.12
N GLU A 22 27.10 -13.63 7.06
CA GLU A 22 27.86 -12.92 6.03
C GLU A 22 27.42 -13.35 4.62
N GLY A 23 27.28 -12.38 3.71
CA GLY A 23 26.82 -12.63 2.33
C GLY A 23 25.31 -12.79 2.15
N SER A 24 24.51 -12.85 3.23
CA SER A 24 23.05 -13.02 3.16
C SER A 24 22.26 -11.69 3.08
N GLY A 25 22.94 -10.59 2.78
CA GLY A 25 22.35 -9.25 2.61
C GLY A 25 22.81 -8.23 3.64
N THR A 26 23.16 -7.03 3.17
CA THR A 26 23.71 -5.96 4.00
C THR A 26 22.89 -4.68 3.90
N CYS A 27 22.97 -3.85 4.92
CA CYS A 27 22.47 -2.48 4.85
C CYS A 27 23.32 -1.62 3.88
N LEU A 28 22.87 -0.39 3.62
CA LEU A 28 23.57 0.54 2.72
C LEU A 28 25.05 0.75 3.06
N ASP A 29 25.41 0.76 4.34
CA ASP A 29 26.79 0.89 4.82
C ASP A 29 27.62 -0.42 4.82
N GLY A 30 27.06 -1.50 4.30
CA GLY A 30 27.67 -2.84 4.27
C GLY A 30 27.57 -3.62 5.59
N SER A 31 26.98 -3.07 6.66
CA SER A 31 26.75 -3.85 7.89
C SER A 31 25.73 -4.96 7.65
N PRO A 32 25.85 -6.14 8.31
CA PRO A 32 24.92 -7.24 8.11
C PRO A 32 23.52 -6.83 8.56
N ALA A 33 22.52 -7.05 7.70
CA ALA A 33 21.13 -6.82 8.08
C ALA A 33 20.66 -7.88 9.10
N GLY A 34 19.37 -7.89 9.41
CA GLY A 34 18.82 -8.77 10.44
C GLY A 34 17.34 -8.60 10.61
N TYR A 35 16.80 -9.29 11.61
CA TYR A 35 15.42 -9.18 12.03
C TYR A 35 15.32 -9.34 13.53
N TYR A 36 14.23 -8.83 14.08
CA TYR A 36 13.82 -9.10 15.44
C TYR A 36 12.73 -10.16 15.43
N ILE A 37 12.78 -11.10 16.36
CA ILE A 37 11.78 -12.18 16.43
C ILE A 37 11.21 -12.32 17.83
N TRP A 38 9.91 -12.58 17.91
CA TRP A 38 9.26 -13.11 19.10
C TRP A 38 8.62 -14.44 18.74
N LYS A 39 9.04 -15.51 19.40
CA LYS A 39 8.43 -16.83 19.18
C LYS A 39 7.08 -16.94 19.89
N ALA A 40 6.17 -17.67 19.27
CA ALA A 40 4.94 -18.10 19.90
C ALA A 40 5.25 -18.87 21.20
N GLU A 41 4.33 -18.79 22.16
CA GLU A 41 4.50 -19.51 23.41
C GLU A 41 4.53 -21.03 23.20
N GLN A 42 5.41 -21.68 23.97
CA GLN A 42 5.55 -23.14 23.97
C GLN A 42 4.54 -23.81 24.91
N ASP A 43 3.44 -23.14 25.23
CA ASP A 43 2.34 -23.72 25.99
C ASP A 43 1.60 -24.77 25.14
N ASN A 44 1.29 -25.92 25.73
CA ASN A 44 0.58 -27.01 25.06
C ASN A 44 -0.91 -26.74 24.89
N ARG A 45 -1.46 -25.68 25.49
CA ARG A 45 -2.86 -25.28 25.31
C ARG A 45 -3.16 -24.66 23.95
N THR A 46 -2.16 -24.13 23.25
CA THR A 46 -2.35 -23.45 21.96
C THR A 46 -1.26 -23.78 20.93
N PRO A 47 -1.00 -25.07 20.66
CA PRO A 47 0.13 -25.51 19.85
C PRO A 47 0.08 -25.00 18.40
N LYS A 48 -1.13 -24.72 17.88
CA LYS A 48 -1.33 -24.19 16.53
C LYS A 48 -0.54 -22.90 16.28
N PHE A 49 -0.36 -22.03 17.28
CA PHE A 49 0.31 -20.74 17.05
C PHE A 49 1.82 -20.88 16.78
N ARG A 50 2.41 -22.04 17.06
CA ARG A 50 3.83 -22.32 16.79
C ARG A 50 4.14 -22.38 15.28
N THR A 51 3.14 -22.68 14.45
CA THR A 51 3.26 -22.72 12.98
C THR A 51 2.64 -21.49 12.30
N GLN A 52 2.22 -20.49 13.07
CA GLN A 52 1.60 -19.27 12.56
C GLN A 52 2.55 -18.08 12.72
N TRP A 53 2.64 -17.25 11.68
CA TRP A 53 3.67 -16.22 11.57
C TRP A 53 3.09 -14.89 11.08
N VAL A 54 3.57 -13.81 11.68
CA VAL A 54 3.50 -12.45 11.13
C VAL A 54 4.91 -11.99 10.82
N ILE A 55 5.17 -11.66 9.55
CA ILE A 55 6.42 -11.04 9.10
C ILE A 55 6.09 -9.61 8.71
N PHE A 56 6.66 -8.65 9.43
CA PHE A 56 6.39 -7.22 9.23
C PHE A 56 7.64 -6.50 8.73
N LEU A 57 7.52 -5.86 7.57
CA LEU A 57 8.56 -5.07 6.93
C LEU A 57 8.44 -3.60 7.37
N GLU A 58 9.52 -3.06 7.92
CA GLU A 58 9.58 -1.65 8.34
C GLU A 58 9.49 -0.70 7.13
N GLY A 59 8.89 0.48 7.35
CA GLY A 59 8.88 1.58 6.40
C GLY A 59 10.00 2.60 6.66
N GLY A 60 9.97 3.72 5.93
CA GLY A 60 10.94 4.81 6.15
C GLY A 60 11.44 5.49 4.88
N GLY A 61 10.55 5.71 3.92
CA GLY A 61 10.83 6.40 2.65
C GLY A 61 11.94 5.74 1.81
N TRP A 62 12.64 6.54 1.02
CA TRP A 62 13.68 6.08 0.10
C TRP A 62 14.84 7.07 0.10
N CYS A 63 16.02 6.63 -0.33
CA CYS A 63 17.05 7.59 -0.72
C CYS A 63 16.91 7.91 -2.23
N LEU A 64 17.10 9.18 -2.60
CA LEU A 64 16.76 9.69 -3.93
C LEU A 64 17.99 10.06 -4.78
N SER A 65 19.18 9.95 -4.23
CA SER A 65 20.47 10.21 -4.91
C SER A 65 21.59 9.47 -4.18
N PRO A 66 22.76 9.25 -4.81
CA PRO A 66 23.92 8.68 -4.12
C PRO A 66 24.31 9.44 -2.85
N GLU A 67 24.29 10.77 -2.87
CA GLU A 67 24.54 11.63 -1.70
C GLU A 67 23.56 11.35 -0.57
N ASP A 68 22.27 11.23 -0.92
CA ASP A 68 21.20 10.96 0.03
C ASP A 68 21.30 9.54 0.62
N CYS A 69 21.66 8.56 -0.20
CA CYS A 69 21.93 7.21 0.28
C CYS A 69 23.17 7.18 1.20
N GLY A 70 24.17 8.01 0.93
CA GLY A 70 25.36 8.15 1.80
C GLY A 70 24.99 8.71 3.17
N LEU A 71 24.13 9.73 3.22
CA LEU A 71 23.61 10.26 4.47
C LEU A 71 22.72 9.23 5.19
N ARG A 72 21.86 8.52 4.45
CA ARG A 72 21.03 7.43 4.98
C ARG A 72 21.87 6.37 5.68
N ALA A 73 22.97 5.97 5.06
CA ALA A 73 23.90 4.96 5.56
C ALA A 73 24.48 5.31 6.95
N THR A 74 24.50 6.59 7.36
CA THR A 74 24.96 7.01 8.70
C THR A 74 23.93 6.81 9.82
N THR A 75 22.72 6.39 9.48
CA THR A 75 21.57 6.28 10.40
C THR A 75 21.07 4.84 10.56
N ASN A 76 20.15 4.60 11.49
CA ASN A 76 19.57 3.27 11.71
C ASN A 76 18.79 2.71 10.50
N ALA A 77 18.36 3.54 9.56
CA ALA A 77 17.65 3.09 8.37
C ALA A 77 18.57 3.01 7.12
N GLY A 78 19.88 3.07 7.32
CA GLY A 78 20.90 2.67 6.34
C GLY A 78 22.06 1.86 6.93
N SER A 79 22.07 1.62 8.23
CA SER A 79 23.08 0.84 8.95
C SER A 79 22.48 0.08 10.13
N SER A 80 22.92 -1.16 10.34
CA SER A 80 22.53 -1.99 11.49
C SER A 80 23.49 -1.89 12.68
N ARG A 81 24.54 -1.05 12.59
CA ARG A 81 25.58 -0.93 13.63
C ARG A 81 25.04 -0.43 14.97
N LYS A 82 23.99 0.39 14.93
CA LYS A 82 23.35 1.01 16.10
C LYS A 82 21.98 0.41 16.42
N TRP A 83 21.60 -0.71 15.78
CA TRP A 83 20.38 -1.42 16.13
C TRP A 83 20.49 -1.99 17.55
N VAL A 84 19.47 -1.71 18.35
CA VAL A 84 19.41 -2.16 19.74
C VAL A 84 19.26 -3.69 19.81
N PRO A 85 19.78 -4.36 20.85
CA PRO A 85 19.65 -5.83 20.95
C PRO A 85 18.22 -6.33 21.09
N PHE A 86 17.30 -5.47 21.56
CA PHE A 86 15.90 -5.82 21.83
C PHE A 86 14.96 -4.73 21.33
N ALA A 87 13.95 -5.11 20.56
CA ALA A 87 12.90 -4.20 20.09
C ALA A 87 11.58 -4.45 20.83
N SER A 88 10.82 -3.38 21.09
CA SER A 88 9.42 -3.45 21.49
C SER A 88 8.57 -2.86 20.37
N LYS A 89 7.57 -3.61 19.91
CA LYS A 89 6.70 -3.22 18.79
C LYS A 89 5.23 -3.33 19.17
N GLY A 90 4.45 -2.32 18.76
CA GLY A 90 3.01 -2.24 18.97
C GLY A 90 2.20 -2.90 17.86
N GLY A 91 0.91 -2.61 17.84
CA GLY A 91 -0.03 -2.93 16.77
C GLY A 91 0.02 -4.38 16.35
N ILE A 92 0.15 -4.66 15.07
CA ILE A 92 0.08 -6.03 14.52
C ILE A 92 1.16 -6.98 15.07
N LEU A 93 2.26 -6.44 15.59
CA LEU A 93 3.34 -7.18 16.24
C LEU A 93 3.19 -7.27 17.77
N SER A 94 2.22 -6.57 18.35
CA SER A 94 1.95 -6.59 19.79
C SER A 94 1.40 -7.94 20.26
N ARG A 95 1.82 -8.36 21.45
CA ARG A 95 1.21 -9.48 22.20
C ARG A 95 0.07 -9.04 23.11
N CYS A 96 -0.27 -7.76 23.10
CA CYS A 96 -1.50 -7.25 23.66
C CYS A 96 -2.60 -7.52 22.63
N CYS A 97 -3.43 -8.54 22.89
CA CYS A 97 -4.45 -8.98 21.94
C CYS A 97 -5.47 -7.89 21.63
N SER A 98 -5.65 -6.95 22.54
CA SER A 98 -6.46 -5.76 22.30
C SER A 98 -5.86 -4.91 21.16
N MET A 99 -4.54 -4.79 21.02
CA MET A 99 -3.87 -3.96 19.99
C MET A 99 -3.68 -4.67 18.63
N SER A 100 -3.67 -6.00 18.60
CA SER A 100 -3.30 -6.80 17.42
C SER A 100 -4.36 -7.79 16.93
N SER A 101 -5.40 -8.07 17.73
CA SER A 101 -6.35 -9.21 17.67
C SER A 101 -5.92 -10.47 18.44
N MET A 102 -6.93 -11.25 18.85
CA MET A 102 -6.77 -12.53 19.54
C MET A 102 -6.07 -13.58 18.68
N GLU A 103 -6.23 -13.48 17.36
CA GLU A 103 -5.64 -14.37 16.38
C GLU A 103 -4.14 -14.10 16.25
N LEU A 104 -3.76 -12.83 16.21
CA LEU A 104 -2.39 -12.43 15.95
C LEU A 104 -1.51 -12.43 17.20
N CYS A 105 -2.00 -12.04 18.37
CA CYS A 105 -1.16 -11.80 19.55
C CYS A 105 -0.34 -13.01 20.03
N ASN A 106 -0.71 -14.23 19.63
CA ASN A 106 -0.05 -15.47 20.03
C ASN A 106 0.88 -16.07 18.95
N MET A 107 0.83 -15.56 17.72
CA MET A 107 1.67 -16.04 16.61
C MET A 107 3.15 -15.70 16.82
N ASN A 108 4.03 -16.39 16.09
CA ASN A 108 5.40 -15.92 15.91
C ASN A 108 5.38 -14.55 15.23
N LYS A 109 6.20 -13.62 15.71
CA LYS A 109 6.29 -12.25 15.22
C LYS A 109 7.69 -11.98 14.72
N VAL A 110 7.82 -11.48 13.51
CA VAL A 110 9.09 -11.05 12.94
C VAL A 110 8.96 -9.59 12.53
N PHE A 111 9.91 -8.77 12.98
CA PHE A 111 10.06 -7.39 12.54
C PHE A 111 11.37 -7.29 11.77
N VAL A 112 11.30 -6.89 10.50
CA VAL A 112 12.45 -6.75 9.62
C VAL A 112 12.73 -5.25 9.46
N PRO A 113 13.80 -4.72 10.09
CA PRO A 113 14.17 -3.32 9.92
C PRO A 113 14.59 -3.03 8.47
N TYR A 114 14.32 -1.81 8.03
CA TYR A 114 14.49 -1.40 6.64
C TYR A 114 15.75 -0.55 6.46
N CYS A 115 16.76 -1.09 5.76
CA CYS A 115 18.06 -0.45 5.63
C CYS A 115 18.67 -0.39 4.22
N ASP A 116 17.94 -0.75 3.17
CA ASP A 116 18.44 -0.72 1.78
C ASP A 116 18.07 0.56 1.00
N GLY A 117 17.11 1.34 1.50
CA GLY A 117 16.68 2.59 0.86
C GLY A 117 15.84 2.44 -0.41
N ALA A 118 15.46 1.22 -0.80
CA ALA A 118 14.70 0.90 -2.00
C ALA A 118 13.52 -0.06 -1.74
N SER A 119 12.81 0.07 -0.61
CA SER A 119 11.68 -0.79 -0.25
C SER A 119 11.99 -2.30 -0.33
N PHE A 120 13.11 -2.77 0.24
CA PHE A 120 13.56 -4.17 0.10
C PHE A 120 13.72 -4.64 -1.36
N GLY A 121 13.89 -3.71 -2.30
CA GLY A 121 13.89 -3.98 -3.73
C GLY A 121 15.24 -3.82 -4.40
N GLY A 122 16.20 -3.17 -3.76
CA GLY A 122 17.52 -2.92 -4.34
C GLY A 122 18.30 -4.20 -4.65
N GLN A 123 19.07 -4.16 -5.73
CA GLN A 123 19.97 -5.22 -6.19
C GLN A 123 21.29 -4.66 -6.76
N ARG A 124 21.79 -3.56 -6.20
CA ARG A 124 22.91 -2.84 -6.81
C ARG A 124 23.81 -2.14 -5.80
N GLU A 125 25.10 -2.15 -6.13
CA GLU A 125 26.07 -1.24 -5.54
C GLU A 125 25.89 0.18 -6.11
N ILE A 126 25.68 1.14 -5.22
CA ILE A 126 25.52 2.56 -5.54
C ILE A 126 26.89 3.23 -5.39
N SER A 127 27.46 3.64 -6.52
CA SER A 127 28.70 4.41 -6.55
C SER A 127 28.47 5.82 -6.00
N LEU A 128 29.24 6.23 -5.00
CA LEU A 128 29.14 7.56 -4.39
C LEU A 128 29.62 8.70 -5.32
N GLY A 129 30.47 8.42 -6.31
CA GLY A 129 31.01 9.46 -7.20
C GLY A 129 31.59 10.65 -6.42
N ARG A 130 31.20 11.88 -6.75
CA ARG A 130 31.61 13.11 -6.03
C ARG A 130 31.08 13.21 -4.59
N ALA A 131 30.14 12.35 -4.19
CA ALA A 131 29.58 12.28 -2.83
C ALA A 131 30.51 11.56 -1.83
N ALA A 132 31.64 11.01 -2.27
CA ALA A 132 32.62 10.36 -1.40
C ALA A 132 33.10 11.26 -0.24
N ASN A 133 33.07 12.59 -0.42
CA ASN A 133 33.43 13.57 0.62
C ASN A 133 32.41 13.65 1.77
N VAL A 134 31.19 13.13 1.60
CA VAL A 134 30.15 13.09 2.65
C VAL A 134 30.38 11.89 3.58
N SER A 135 30.89 10.76 3.06
CA SER A 135 31.29 9.59 3.86
C SER A 135 32.56 9.82 4.69
N VAL A 136 33.40 10.79 4.33
CA VAL A 136 34.64 11.11 5.07
C VAL A 136 34.35 11.72 6.46
N ALA A 137 33.15 12.28 6.68
CA ALA A 137 32.77 12.86 7.97
C ALA A 137 32.60 11.82 9.11
N THR A 138 32.54 10.52 8.80
CA THR A 138 32.38 9.43 9.80
C THR A 138 33.67 8.65 10.07
N GLY A 139 34.84 9.10 9.58
CA GLY A 139 36.12 8.43 9.79
C GLY A 139 36.20 7.02 9.17
N SER A 140 35.26 6.71 8.28
CA SER A 140 35.16 5.42 7.57
C SER A 140 35.76 5.59 6.18
N THR A 141 36.54 4.62 5.72
CA THR A 141 36.96 4.54 4.31
C THR A 141 35.72 4.65 3.40
N PRO A 142 35.76 5.39 2.27
CA PRO A 142 34.63 5.46 1.35
C PRO A 142 34.38 4.06 0.76
N HIS A 143 33.48 3.31 1.37
CA HIS A 143 32.97 2.07 0.80
C HIS A 143 31.82 2.41 -0.15
N ALA A 144 31.74 1.70 -1.27
CA ALA A 144 30.57 1.78 -2.12
C ALA A 144 29.33 1.35 -1.33
N LEU A 145 28.22 2.08 -1.51
CA LEU A 145 26.98 1.78 -0.80
C LEU A 145 26.29 0.58 -1.44
N ARG A 146 25.55 -0.21 -0.65
CA ARG A 146 24.88 -1.42 -1.14
C ARG A 146 23.37 -1.35 -0.94
N SER A 147 22.62 -1.17 -2.02
CA SER A 147 21.17 -1.32 -1.96
C SER A 147 20.85 -2.80 -2.19
N ASP A 148 20.90 -3.58 -1.10
CA ASP A 148 20.79 -5.04 -1.11
C ASP A 148 19.42 -5.53 -0.60
N GLY A 149 18.36 -4.74 -0.78
CA GLY A 149 17.03 -5.01 -0.22
C GLY A 149 16.48 -6.41 -0.53
N ARG A 150 16.72 -6.90 -1.75
CA ARG A 150 16.27 -8.24 -2.17
C ARG A 150 17.06 -9.34 -1.48
N ALA A 151 18.37 -9.16 -1.34
CA ALA A 151 19.21 -10.09 -0.58
C ALA A 151 18.82 -10.11 0.89
N ILE A 152 18.53 -8.94 1.49
CA ILE A 152 18.02 -8.84 2.86
C ILE A 152 16.73 -9.63 3.03
N LEU A 153 15.73 -9.41 2.18
CA LEU A 153 14.45 -10.11 2.31
C LEU A 153 14.60 -11.63 2.13
N ALA A 154 15.36 -12.07 1.13
CA ALA A 154 15.63 -13.49 0.90
C ALA A 154 16.39 -14.10 2.09
N GLY A 155 17.48 -13.47 2.53
CA GLY A 155 18.30 -13.93 3.65
C GLY A 155 17.52 -14.00 4.97
N VAL A 156 16.62 -13.05 5.23
CA VAL A 156 15.71 -13.13 6.40
C VAL A 156 14.80 -14.36 6.31
N VAL A 157 14.14 -14.58 5.18
CA VAL A 157 13.23 -15.73 5.00
C VAL A 157 13.99 -17.05 5.13
N GLU A 158 15.15 -17.16 4.48
CA GLU A 158 16.02 -18.34 4.54
C GLU A 158 16.52 -18.61 5.96
N HIS A 159 16.97 -17.56 6.67
CA HIS A 159 17.45 -17.70 8.04
C HIS A 159 16.33 -18.09 9.01
N LEU A 160 15.11 -17.55 8.84
CA LEU A 160 13.93 -17.97 9.61
C LEU A 160 13.55 -19.44 9.35
N ILE A 161 13.66 -19.91 8.09
CA ILE A 161 13.43 -21.31 7.74
C ILE A 161 14.45 -22.20 8.43
N ALA A 162 15.74 -21.86 8.32
CA ALA A 162 16.84 -22.65 8.85
C ALA A 162 16.89 -22.68 10.39
N GLN A 163 16.65 -21.54 11.05
CA GLN A 163 16.89 -21.39 12.49
C GLN A 163 15.63 -21.37 13.35
N HIS A 164 14.45 -21.14 12.76
CA HIS A 164 13.23 -20.86 13.53
C HIS A 164 11.99 -21.61 13.03
N SER A 165 12.16 -22.65 12.22
CA SER A 165 11.07 -23.53 11.78
C SER A 165 9.99 -22.82 10.96
N LEU A 166 10.31 -21.70 10.30
CA LEU A 166 9.38 -21.06 9.36
C LEU A 166 9.03 -22.01 8.20
N GLY A 167 9.90 -22.97 7.87
CA GLY A 167 9.62 -24.06 6.92
C GLY A 167 8.51 -25.02 7.35
N GLN A 168 7.98 -24.91 8.57
CA GLN A 168 6.81 -25.66 9.06
C GLN A 168 5.55 -24.78 9.16
N ALA A 169 5.58 -23.58 8.57
CA ALA A 169 4.47 -22.65 8.69
C ALA A 169 3.19 -23.17 8.01
N THR A 170 2.08 -23.11 8.74
CA THR A 170 0.73 -23.34 8.20
C THR A 170 0.08 -22.03 7.78
N ASP A 171 0.37 -20.95 8.51
CA ASP A 171 -0.22 -19.64 8.29
C ASP A 171 0.85 -18.55 8.32
N VAL A 172 0.90 -17.73 7.28
CA VAL A 172 1.80 -16.59 7.20
C VAL A 172 1.03 -15.35 6.77
N LEU A 173 1.13 -14.32 7.59
CA LEU A 173 0.79 -12.95 7.23
C LEU A 173 2.09 -12.21 6.91
N LEU A 174 2.29 -11.87 5.63
CA LEU A 174 3.28 -10.88 5.26
C LEU A 174 2.66 -9.49 5.36
N SER A 175 3.32 -8.56 6.01
CA SER A 175 2.78 -7.23 6.24
C SER A 175 3.91 -6.21 6.23
N GLY A 176 3.54 -4.94 6.16
CA GLY A 176 4.47 -3.85 6.41
C GLY A 176 3.73 -2.51 6.42
N CYS A 177 4.46 -1.45 6.72
CA CYS A 177 3.93 -0.11 6.59
C CYS A 177 4.76 0.81 5.70
N SER A 178 4.14 1.76 5.00
CA SER A 178 4.82 2.74 4.15
C SER A 178 5.65 2.03 3.08
N ALA A 179 6.93 2.38 2.93
CA ALA A 179 7.89 1.69 2.07
C ALA A 179 7.93 0.15 2.31
N GLY A 180 7.71 -0.32 3.54
CA GLY A 180 7.63 -1.74 3.88
C GLY A 180 6.27 -2.37 3.54
N GLY A 181 5.18 -1.58 3.57
CA GLY A 181 3.88 -2.01 3.08
C GLY A 181 3.90 -2.21 1.56
N LEU A 182 4.54 -1.29 0.85
CA LEU A 182 4.84 -1.42 -0.58
C LEU A 182 5.69 -2.67 -0.85
N ALA A 183 6.75 -2.90 -0.07
CA ALA A 183 7.58 -4.09 -0.20
C ALA A 183 6.78 -5.38 0.03
N ALA A 184 5.90 -5.40 1.04
CA ALA A 184 5.10 -6.56 1.38
C ALA A 184 4.23 -7.00 0.21
N VAL A 185 3.55 -6.06 -0.48
CA VAL A 185 2.75 -6.38 -1.66
C VAL A 185 3.61 -6.76 -2.87
N LEU A 186 4.72 -6.07 -3.13
CA LEU A 186 5.57 -6.36 -4.29
C LEU A 186 6.21 -7.75 -4.22
N TYR A 187 6.58 -8.22 -3.03
CA TYR A 187 7.34 -9.47 -2.87
C TYR A 187 6.55 -10.62 -2.22
N ALA A 188 5.25 -10.44 -1.95
CA ALA A 188 4.40 -11.47 -1.35
C ALA A 188 4.45 -12.81 -2.10
N ALA A 189 4.36 -12.77 -3.44
CA ALA A 189 4.38 -13.97 -4.27
C ALA A 189 5.69 -14.75 -4.13
N GLU A 190 6.81 -14.02 -4.02
CA GLU A 190 8.13 -14.62 -3.90
C GLU A 190 8.35 -15.23 -2.51
N VAL A 191 7.99 -14.52 -1.44
CA VAL A 191 8.07 -15.05 -0.07
C VAL A 191 7.22 -16.32 0.03
N ARG A 192 6.00 -16.31 -0.52
CA ARG A 192 5.15 -17.50 -0.59
C ARG A 192 5.80 -18.65 -1.36
N ALA A 193 6.46 -18.37 -2.47
CA ALA A 193 7.15 -19.37 -3.28
C ALA A 193 8.35 -19.97 -2.53
N ALA A 194 9.14 -19.15 -1.83
CA ALA A 194 10.28 -19.61 -1.02
C ALA A 194 9.83 -20.57 0.09
N LEU A 195 8.73 -20.26 0.78
CA LEU A 195 8.15 -21.13 1.80
C LEU A 195 7.66 -22.46 1.24
N ARG A 196 6.94 -22.43 0.10
CA ARG A 196 6.50 -23.66 -0.59
C ARG A 196 7.69 -24.51 -1.04
N LYS A 197 8.74 -23.88 -1.57
CA LYS A 197 9.98 -24.56 -1.97
C LYS A 197 10.68 -25.22 -0.77
N ALA A 198 10.59 -24.62 0.41
CA ALA A 198 11.11 -25.18 1.65
C ALA A 198 10.21 -26.27 2.27
N GLY A 199 9.10 -26.65 1.64
CA GLY A 199 8.20 -27.71 2.10
C GLY A 199 7.15 -27.26 3.12
N ALA A 200 6.94 -25.95 3.31
CA ALA A 200 5.96 -25.47 4.28
C ALA A 200 4.53 -25.91 3.89
N PRO A 201 3.76 -26.54 4.80
CA PRO A 201 2.39 -26.98 4.58
C PRO A 201 1.41 -25.80 4.69
N LEU A 202 1.63 -24.76 3.88
CA LEU A 202 0.88 -23.52 3.91
C LEU A 202 -0.61 -23.76 3.61
N GLN A 203 -1.44 -23.52 4.62
CA GLN A 203 -2.90 -23.45 4.51
C GLN A 203 -3.37 -22.03 4.22
N ARG A 204 -2.64 -21.03 4.75
CA ARG A 204 -2.97 -19.62 4.56
C ARG A 204 -1.70 -18.79 4.35
N PHE A 205 -1.66 -18.06 3.24
CA PHE A 205 -0.69 -17.00 3.02
C PHE A 205 -1.44 -15.76 2.53
N LYS A 206 -1.38 -14.67 3.29
CA LYS A 206 -2.04 -13.41 2.94
C LYS A 206 -1.10 -12.23 3.13
N VAL A 207 -1.39 -11.11 2.45
CA VAL A 207 -0.65 -9.87 2.60
C VAL A 207 -1.51 -8.75 3.17
N ALA A 208 -1.01 -8.01 4.16
CA ALA A 208 -1.65 -6.80 4.66
C ALA A 208 -0.76 -5.57 4.40
N VAL A 209 -1.34 -4.54 3.80
CA VAL A 209 -0.63 -3.34 3.34
C VAL A 209 -1.13 -2.14 4.12
N PHE A 210 -0.28 -1.60 5.00
CA PHE A 210 -0.58 -0.39 5.78
C PHE A 210 0.10 0.83 5.16
N SER A 211 -0.65 1.89 4.82
CA SER A 211 -0.11 3.13 4.23
C SER A 211 0.90 2.89 3.09
N GLY A 212 0.76 1.81 2.33
CA GLY A 212 1.79 1.29 1.43
C GLY A 212 1.49 1.49 -0.07
N LEU A 213 0.37 2.13 -0.40
CA LEU A 213 -0.01 2.45 -1.78
C LEU A 213 0.15 3.94 -1.99
N PHE A 214 1.01 4.32 -2.95
CA PHE A 214 1.43 5.70 -3.15
C PHE A 214 0.85 6.30 -4.43
N PHE A 215 0.01 7.32 -4.31
CA PHE A 215 -0.67 7.94 -5.45
C PHE A 215 0.03 9.24 -5.85
N ALA A 216 0.34 9.42 -7.12
CA ALA A 216 0.92 10.67 -7.61
C ALA A 216 -0.09 11.80 -7.54
N ALA A 217 0.36 13.00 -7.15
CA ALA A 217 -0.51 14.18 -7.12
C ALA A 217 -0.80 14.71 -8.53
N PRO A 218 -2.02 15.21 -8.79
CA PRO A 218 -2.33 15.96 -10.01
C PRO A 218 -1.38 17.15 -10.18
N ARG A 219 -1.01 17.47 -11.43
CA ARG A 219 -0.12 18.60 -11.72
C ARG A 219 -0.72 19.93 -11.28
N ARG A 220 0.12 20.84 -10.77
CA ARG A 220 -0.26 22.22 -10.44
C ARG A 220 -0.04 23.15 -11.64
N GLY A 221 -1.14 23.53 -12.30
CA GLY A 221 -1.14 24.60 -13.30
C GLY A 221 -0.72 24.21 -14.72
N SER A 222 -1.06 25.11 -15.67
CA SER A 222 -0.76 25.04 -17.10
C SER A 222 0.70 25.47 -17.38
N MET A 223 1.69 24.67 -16.98
CA MET A 223 3.04 24.89 -17.48
C MET A 223 3.14 24.28 -18.88
N ARG A 224 2.94 25.11 -19.90
CA ARG A 224 2.98 24.74 -21.32
C ARG A 224 4.40 24.30 -21.68
N THR A 225 4.65 23.00 -21.60
CA THR A 225 5.90 22.37 -22.04
C THR A 225 5.55 21.20 -22.95
N THR A 226 6.33 21.03 -24.01
CA THR A 226 6.14 20.00 -25.03
C THR A 226 6.71 18.66 -24.53
N GLY A 227 5.87 17.86 -23.87
CA GLY A 227 6.18 16.47 -23.47
C GLY A 227 5.37 15.96 -22.26
N PRO A 228 5.26 14.64 -22.04
CA PRO A 228 4.62 14.09 -20.84
C PRO A 228 5.48 14.36 -19.59
N GLN A 229 5.20 15.46 -18.88
CA GLN A 229 5.90 15.84 -17.64
C GLN A 229 5.55 14.92 -16.45
N LEU A 230 6.52 14.21 -15.90
CA LEU A 230 6.32 13.45 -14.65
C LEU A 230 6.15 14.42 -13.47
N SER A 231 5.25 14.13 -12.53
CA SER A 231 5.16 14.83 -11.23
C SER A 231 6.46 14.67 -10.44
N ALA A 232 6.65 15.50 -9.40
CA ALA A 232 7.83 15.39 -8.52
C ALA A 232 8.02 13.98 -7.96
N PHE A 233 6.93 13.37 -7.49
CA PHE A 233 6.96 12.03 -6.91
C PHE A 233 7.19 10.93 -7.96
N GLU A 234 6.61 11.06 -9.17
CA GLU A 234 6.90 10.12 -10.27
C GLU A 234 8.39 10.15 -10.65
N ARG A 235 9.02 11.33 -10.68
CA ARG A 235 10.47 11.45 -10.91
C ARG A 235 11.28 10.79 -9.80
N GLN A 236 10.85 10.93 -8.55
CA GLN A 236 11.50 10.28 -7.41
C GLN A 236 11.39 8.76 -7.50
N MET A 237 10.21 8.20 -7.77
CA MET A 237 10.05 6.75 -7.89
C MET A 237 10.82 6.19 -9.07
N ARG A 238 10.88 6.91 -10.19
CA ARG A 238 11.76 6.57 -11.31
C ARG A 238 13.23 6.51 -10.87
N GLN A 239 13.70 7.53 -10.16
CA GLN A 239 15.07 7.60 -9.67
C GLN A 239 15.41 6.47 -8.70
N VAL A 240 14.50 6.12 -7.78
CA VAL A 240 14.69 5.00 -6.84
C VAL A 240 14.91 3.70 -7.61
N VAL A 241 14.06 3.42 -8.60
CA VAL A 241 14.16 2.20 -9.42
C VAL A 241 15.46 2.14 -10.20
N GLU A 242 15.84 3.24 -10.87
CA GLU A 242 17.04 3.30 -11.70
C GLU A 242 18.33 3.21 -10.87
N MET A 243 18.39 3.92 -9.73
CA MET A 243 19.58 3.97 -8.87
C MET A 243 19.84 2.65 -8.14
N SER A 244 18.78 2.03 -7.61
CA SER A 244 18.90 0.80 -6.82
C SER A 244 18.82 -0.48 -7.66
N ASN A 245 18.58 -0.36 -8.98
CA ASN A 245 18.21 -1.48 -9.83
C ASN A 245 17.07 -2.30 -9.20
N MET A 246 15.99 -1.60 -8.82
CA MET A 246 14.94 -2.19 -8.01
C MET A 246 14.28 -3.37 -8.74
N SER A 247 14.18 -4.51 -8.07
CA SER A 247 13.38 -5.65 -8.54
C SER A 247 11.90 -5.27 -8.52
N LEU A 248 11.21 -5.50 -9.63
CA LEU A 248 9.79 -5.21 -9.77
C LEU A 248 9.06 -6.44 -10.31
N PRO A 249 7.79 -6.69 -9.90
CA PRO A 249 7.03 -7.85 -10.35
C PRO A 249 7.00 -7.97 -11.88
N THR A 250 7.33 -9.16 -12.41
CA THR A 250 7.44 -9.41 -13.85
C THR A 250 6.16 -9.04 -14.60
N GLY A 251 4.99 -9.37 -14.04
CA GLY A 251 3.69 -9.04 -14.64
C GLY A 251 3.49 -7.53 -14.79
N CYS A 252 3.86 -6.74 -13.79
CA CYS A 252 3.75 -5.29 -13.86
C CYS A 252 4.78 -4.66 -14.81
N ARG A 253 6.02 -5.18 -14.83
CA ARG A 253 7.05 -4.75 -15.80
C ARG A 253 6.60 -4.99 -17.23
N ALA A 254 5.95 -6.13 -17.50
CA ALA A 254 5.44 -6.47 -18.82
C ALA A 254 4.25 -5.61 -19.24
N ALA A 255 3.41 -5.21 -18.27
CA ALA A 255 2.25 -4.34 -18.49
C ALA A 255 2.59 -2.85 -18.62
N THR A 256 3.84 -2.45 -18.41
CA THR A 256 4.29 -1.05 -18.49
C THR A 256 5.17 -0.82 -19.72
N PRO A 257 5.08 0.34 -20.38
CA PRO A 257 5.99 0.68 -21.47
C PRO A 257 7.45 0.59 -21.05
N ARG A 258 8.34 0.26 -22.00
CA ARG A 258 9.79 0.21 -21.74
C ARG A 258 10.27 1.51 -21.08
N GLY A 259 11.07 1.38 -20.03
CA GLY A 259 11.54 2.53 -19.22
C GLY A 259 10.52 3.11 -18.23
N HIS A 260 9.32 2.56 -18.12
CA HIS A 260 8.26 3.03 -17.21
C HIS A 260 7.89 2.04 -16.11
N ALA A 261 8.73 1.03 -15.88
CA ALA A 261 8.53 0.02 -14.84
C ALA A 261 8.39 0.62 -13.43
N TRP A 262 8.95 1.81 -13.18
CA TRP A 262 8.76 2.54 -11.91
C TRP A 262 7.29 2.85 -11.58
N ARG A 263 6.39 2.82 -12.56
CA ARG A 263 4.95 2.93 -12.32
C ARG A 263 4.39 1.76 -11.50
N CYS A 264 5.11 0.64 -11.42
CA CYS A 264 4.77 -0.48 -10.53
C CYS A 264 4.80 -0.13 -9.05
N LEU A 265 5.39 1.02 -8.67
CA LEU A 265 5.41 1.52 -7.30
C LEU A 265 4.20 2.41 -6.97
N LEU A 266 3.33 2.69 -7.94
CA LEU A 266 2.31 3.74 -7.84
C LEU A 266 0.88 3.21 -7.85
N GLY A 267 0.02 3.93 -7.13
CA GLY A 267 -1.42 3.70 -7.06
C GLY A 267 -1.74 2.26 -6.68
N THR A 268 -2.59 1.62 -7.48
CA THR A 268 -3.00 0.23 -7.29
C THR A 268 -2.12 -0.78 -8.01
N ALA A 269 -1.16 -0.33 -8.83
CA ALA A 269 -0.31 -1.21 -9.63
C ALA A 269 0.39 -2.32 -8.82
N PRO A 270 0.89 -2.08 -7.59
CA PRO A 270 1.41 -3.15 -6.75
C PRO A 270 0.38 -4.27 -6.48
N LEU A 271 -0.89 -3.92 -6.26
CA LEU A 271 -1.97 -4.90 -6.04
C LEU A 271 -2.32 -5.63 -7.34
N ASP A 272 -2.40 -4.91 -8.46
CA ASP A 272 -2.71 -5.48 -9.77
C ASP A 272 -1.66 -6.54 -10.16
N ALA A 273 -0.41 -6.38 -9.68
CA ALA A 273 0.68 -7.33 -9.88
C ALA A 273 0.61 -8.60 -9.03
N LEU A 274 -0.24 -8.64 -8.00
CA LEU A 274 -0.39 -9.84 -7.16
C LEU A 274 -1.07 -10.98 -7.92
N PRO A 275 -0.62 -12.23 -7.75
CA PRO A 275 -1.35 -13.41 -8.20
C PRO A 275 -2.81 -13.38 -7.74
N ALA A 276 -3.73 -13.82 -8.60
CA ALA A 276 -5.17 -13.79 -8.32
C ALA A 276 -5.59 -14.62 -7.09
N ASP A 277 -4.78 -15.62 -6.73
CA ASP A 277 -4.98 -16.51 -5.58
C ASP A 277 -4.29 -16.01 -4.28
N LEU A 278 -3.74 -14.79 -4.28
CA LEU A 278 -3.03 -14.21 -3.13
C LEU A 278 -3.85 -13.06 -2.52
N PRO A 279 -4.61 -13.33 -1.42
CA PRO A 279 -5.46 -12.33 -0.79
C PRO A 279 -4.67 -11.17 -0.17
N ALA A 280 -5.17 -9.95 -0.38
CA ALA A 280 -4.60 -8.71 0.14
C ALA A 280 -5.62 -7.91 0.96
N LEU A 281 -5.20 -7.39 2.12
CA LEU A 281 -5.93 -6.36 2.86
C LEU A 281 -5.19 -5.04 2.74
N VAL A 282 -5.89 -4.00 2.31
CA VAL A 282 -5.36 -2.64 2.25
C VAL A 282 -5.94 -1.82 3.39
N ILE A 283 -5.07 -1.31 4.26
CA ILE A 283 -5.43 -0.35 5.30
C ILE A 283 -4.73 0.95 4.94
N GLN A 284 -5.50 1.91 4.45
CA GLN A 284 -4.95 3.11 3.82
C GLN A 284 -5.77 4.32 4.22
N SER A 285 -5.09 5.35 4.71
CA SER A 285 -5.70 6.67 4.73
C SER A 285 -5.81 7.23 3.31
N THR A 286 -7.03 7.60 2.94
CA THR A 286 -7.32 8.44 1.77
C THR A 286 -6.85 9.88 1.95
N PHE A 287 -6.39 10.23 3.16
CA PHE A 287 -5.78 11.49 3.54
C PHE A 287 -4.41 11.30 4.22
N ASP A 288 -3.64 10.31 3.75
CA ASP A 288 -2.37 9.92 4.37
C ASP A 288 -1.40 11.10 4.54
N LEU A 289 -0.75 11.14 5.70
CA LEU A 289 0.15 12.22 6.08
C LEU A 289 1.35 12.32 5.12
N PHE A 290 1.90 11.19 4.64
CA PHE A 290 2.97 11.22 3.65
C PHE A 290 2.46 11.71 2.29
N HIS A 291 1.28 11.27 1.86
CA HIS A 291 0.65 11.77 0.61
C HIS A 291 0.49 13.29 0.62
N THR A 292 -0.12 13.83 1.66
CA THR A 292 -0.37 15.27 1.75
C THR A 292 0.92 16.08 1.85
N ASN A 293 1.89 15.62 2.66
CA ASN A 293 3.09 16.39 3.00
C ASN A 293 4.24 16.23 1.98
N CYS A 294 4.41 15.02 1.44
CA CYS A 294 5.58 14.63 0.65
C CYS A 294 5.31 14.34 -0.82
N ILE A 295 4.04 14.20 -1.21
CA ILE A 295 3.66 14.02 -2.62
C ILE A 295 2.94 15.28 -3.12
N MET A 296 1.83 15.63 -2.50
CA MET A 296 1.01 16.77 -2.92
C MET A 296 1.69 18.10 -2.59
N ALA A 297 2.15 18.31 -1.36
CA ALA A 297 2.84 19.54 -0.96
C ALA A 297 4.32 19.61 -1.37
N ALA A 298 4.78 18.68 -2.21
CA ALA A 298 6.16 18.64 -2.65
C ALA A 298 6.52 19.82 -3.57
N ASP A 299 7.76 20.31 -3.45
CA ASP A 299 8.29 21.33 -4.37
C ASP A 299 8.66 20.70 -5.71
N GLU A 300 7.94 21.06 -6.78
CA GLU A 300 8.25 20.58 -8.13
C GLU A 300 9.66 21.01 -8.61
N ARG A 301 10.22 22.10 -8.07
CA ARG A 301 11.56 22.63 -8.44
C ARG A 301 12.70 22.04 -7.62
N LYS A 302 12.42 21.43 -6.46
CA LYS A 302 13.46 20.87 -5.56
C LYS A 302 13.34 19.36 -5.38
N SER A 303 12.59 18.66 -6.26
CA SER A 303 12.30 17.22 -6.16
C SER A 303 13.52 16.29 -6.07
N TYR A 304 14.73 16.79 -6.34
CA TYR A 304 16.00 16.06 -6.32
C TYR A 304 16.95 16.43 -5.17
N ARG A 305 16.66 17.46 -4.37
CA ARG A 305 17.52 17.81 -3.23
C ARG A 305 17.04 17.01 -2.03
N SER A 306 17.62 15.85 -1.72
CA SER A 306 17.39 15.15 -0.45
C SER A 306 18.65 15.18 0.43
N ARG A 307 18.46 15.26 1.75
CA ARG A 307 19.47 14.93 2.77
C ARG A 307 18.82 14.16 3.93
N TYR A 308 18.12 13.10 3.55
CA TYR A 308 17.62 11.97 4.33
C TYR A 308 16.11 11.86 4.63
N PHE A 309 15.32 12.93 4.69
CA PHE A 309 13.84 12.78 4.68
C PHE A 309 13.04 14.08 4.41
N GLN A 310 13.63 15.25 4.63
CA GLN A 310 12.87 16.52 4.66
C GLN A 310 12.94 17.35 3.39
N ALA A 311 13.95 17.15 2.55
CA ALA A 311 14.18 18.07 1.45
C ALA A 311 13.30 17.63 0.26
N GLY A 312 12.11 18.23 0.22
CA GLY A 312 11.05 17.92 -0.75
C GLY A 312 9.67 17.95 -0.11
N CYS A 313 9.51 17.45 1.12
CA CYS A 313 8.24 17.52 1.85
C CYS A 313 7.99 18.92 2.41
N LEU A 314 6.73 19.37 2.39
CA LEU A 314 6.27 20.64 2.96
C LEU A 314 7.10 21.87 2.58
N SER A 315 7.08 22.17 1.28
CA SER A 315 7.77 23.33 0.74
C SER A 315 6.89 24.58 0.72
N GLY A 316 7.53 25.75 0.87
CA GLY A 316 6.88 27.05 0.72
C GLY A 316 5.68 27.23 1.66
N ASP A 317 4.58 27.75 1.09
CA ASP A 317 3.37 28.11 1.84
C ASP A 317 2.61 26.90 2.41
N TRP A 318 2.90 25.68 1.95
CA TRP A 318 2.34 24.46 2.52
C TRP A 318 2.82 24.18 3.94
N ARG A 319 4.01 24.67 4.32
CA ARG A 319 4.51 24.51 5.69
C ARG A 319 3.60 25.19 6.72
N ARG A 320 3.01 26.34 6.37
CA ARG A 320 2.05 27.06 7.22
C ARG A 320 0.70 26.34 7.29
N CYS A 321 0.24 25.80 6.16
CA CYS A 321 -1.03 25.09 6.03
C CYS A 321 -1.04 23.68 6.66
N LEU A 322 0.02 22.89 6.52
CA LEU A 322 0.01 21.48 6.95
C LEU A 322 0.77 21.21 8.26
N GLN A 323 1.44 22.23 8.83
CA GLN A 323 2.24 22.20 10.06
C GLN A 323 2.73 20.80 10.45
N TRP A 324 3.84 20.40 9.85
CA TRP A 324 4.52 19.12 10.10
C TRP A 324 4.58 18.82 11.61
N MET A 325 4.02 17.69 12.04
CA MET A 325 4.15 17.15 13.41
C MET A 325 3.45 17.91 14.55
N THR A 326 2.36 18.63 14.31
CA THR A 326 1.44 19.00 15.40
C THR A 326 0.13 18.22 15.30
N PRO A 327 0.01 17.07 15.99
CA PRO A 327 -1.28 16.39 16.18
C PRO A 327 -2.33 17.31 16.83
N ALA A 328 -1.87 18.37 17.51
CA ALA A 328 -2.60 19.17 18.48
C ALA A 328 -3.70 20.08 17.91
N ARG A 329 -3.63 20.51 16.64
CA ARG A 329 -4.62 21.42 16.05
C ARG A 329 -4.87 21.05 14.59
N SER A 330 -6.12 21.09 14.17
CA SER A 330 -6.55 20.94 12.79
C SER A 330 -5.82 21.97 11.91
N ALA A 331 -4.71 21.54 11.31
CA ALA A 331 -3.75 22.40 10.60
C ALA A 331 -4.37 23.20 9.44
N VAL A 332 -5.56 22.80 8.97
CA VAL A 332 -6.28 23.45 7.87
C VAL A 332 -6.66 24.92 8.11
N GLN A 333 -6.65 25.39 9.37
CA GLN A 333 -6.99 26.78 9.72
C GLN A 333 -6.07 27.83 9.07
N HIS A 334 -4.85 27.44 8.70
CA HIS A 334 -3.87 28.33 8.06
C HIS A 334 -3.72 28.07 6.56
N CYS A 335 -4.57 27.22 5.98
CA CYS A 335 -4.60 26.96 4.54
C CYS A 335 -5.43 28.02 3.83
N SER A 336 -4.94 28.48 2.67
CA SER A 336 -5.77 29.29 1.76
C SER A 336 -6.87 28.43 1.14
N SER A 337 -7.92 29.09 0.61
CA SER A 337 -9.00 28.42 -0.13
C SER A 337 -8.47 27.55 -1.28
N GLU A 338 -7.43 28.00 -1.98
CA GLU A 338 -6.78 27.24 -3.05
C GLU A 338 -6.07 25.99 -2.52
N GLN A 339 -5.41 26.09 -1.36
CA GLN A 339 -4.76 24.94 -0.73
C GLN A 339 -5.79 23.90 -0.29
N LEU A 340 -6.90 24.34 0.31
CA LEU A 340 -8.01 23.45 0.70
C LEU A 340 -8.63 22.76 -0.52
N GLN A 341 -8.86 23.48 -1.62
CA GLN A 341 -9.36 22.89 -2.87
C GLN A 341 -8.39 21.86 -3.45
N GLN A 342 -7.08 22.10 -3.37
CA GLN A 342 -6.07 21.14 -3.86
C GLN A 342 -6.04 19.88 -3.00
N MET A 343 -6.12 20.02 -1.68
CA MET A 343 -6.22 18.89 -0.74
C MET A 343 -7.46 18.04 -1.01
N ASP A 344 -8.61 18.69 -1.17
CA ASP A 344 -9.88 18.02 -1.45
C ASP A 344 -9.85 17.29 -2.81
N LYS A 345 -9.32 17.92 -3.87
CA LYS A 345 -9.14 17.27 -5.18
C LYS A 345 -8.24 16.05 -5.11
N PHE A 346 -7.11 16.14 -4.39
CA PHE A 346 -6.20 15.01 -4.27
C PHE A 346 -6.79 13.87 -3.44
N HIS A 347 -7.48 14.19 -2.36
CA HIS A 347 -8.22 13.22 -1.55
C HIS A 347 -9.30 12.48 -2.36
N GLN A 348 -10.04 13.20 -3.20
CA GLN A 348 -11.03 12.61 -4.11
C GLN A 348 -10.37 11.69 -5.13
N GLN A 349 -9.23 12.09 -5.70
CA GLN A 349 -8.48 11.25 -6.63
C GLN A 349 -8.07 9.93 -5.96
N VAL A 350 -7.43 9.99 -4.79
CA VAL A 350 -6.99 8.79 -4.04
C VAL A 350 -8.18 7.89 -3.69
N THR A 351 -9.27 8.48 -3.20
CA THR A 351 -10.50 7.74 -2.88
C THR A 351 -11.10 7.07 -4.11
N SER A 352 -11.15 7.79 -5.24
CA SER A 352 -11.66 7.26 -6.51
C SER A 352 -10.80 6.11 -7.02
N ASP A 353 -9.48 6.26 -7.02
CA ASP A 353 -8.56 5.23 -7.52
C ASP A 353 -8.62 3.96 -6.67
N LEU A 354 -8.73 4.09 -5.35
CA LEU A 354 -8.91 2.94 -4.45
C LEU A 354 -10.26 2.26 -4.65
N THR A 355 -11.35 3.03 -4.68
CA THR A 355 -12.71 2.45 -4.75
C THR A 355 -13.06 1.87 -6.13
N SER A 356 -12.47 2.41 -7.19
CA SER A 356 -12.61 1.90 -8.56
C SER A 356 -11.61 0.79 -8.91
N SER A 357 -10.67 0.48 -8.01
CA SER A 357 -9.65 -0.54 -8.22
C SER A 357 -10.25 -1.92 -8.46
N SER A 358 -10.01 -2.48 -9.65
CA SER A 358 -10.38 -3.86 -9.96
C SER A 358 -9.65 -4.86 -9.06
N ALA A 359 -8.40 -4.59 -8.69
CA ALA A 359 -7.66 -5.44 -7.76
C ALA A 359 -8.30 -5.51 -6.38
N LEU A 360 -8.84 -4.42 -5.84
CA LEU A 360 -9.55 -4.44 -4.54
C LEU A 360 -10.93 -5.09 -4.64
N GLN A 361 -11.51 -5.18 -5.83
CA GLN A 361 -12.77 -5.89 -6.08
C GLN A 361 -12.57 -7.41 -6.30
N ARG A 362 -11.33 -7.90 -6.34
CA ARG A 362 -11.06 -9.35 -6.43
C ARG A 362 -11.49 -10.07 -5.16
N ARG A 363 -11.95 -11.31 -5.32
CA ARG A 363 -12.21 -12.21 -4.18
C ARG A 363 -10.96 -12.41 -3.34
N GLY A 364 -11.15 -12.56 -2.03
CA GLY A 364 -10.09 -12.62 -1.03
C GLY A 364 -9.53 -11.25 -0.63
N ASN A 365 -9.65 -10.22 -1.46
CA ASN A 365 -9.14 -8.90 -1.13
C ASN A 365 -10.13 -8.11 -0.28
N SER A 366 -9.63 -7.24 0.58
CA SER A 366 -10.47 -6.33 1.37
C SER A 366 -9.77 -4.99 1.54
N ALA A 367 -10.52 -3.97 1.93
CA ALA A 367 -9.97 -2.65 2.21
C ALA A 367 -10.63 -1.98 3.42
N PHE A 368 -9.83 -1.29 4.22
CA PHE A 368 -10.27 -0.40 5.28
C PHE A 368 -9.69 0.98 4.98
N LEU A 369 -10.51 1.84 4.40
CA LEU A 369 -10.14 3.13 3.82
C LEU A 369 -10.63 4.27 4.72
N GLN A 370 -9.77 4.70 5.62
CA GLN A 370 -10.04 5.82 6.53
C GLN A 370 -9.62 7.17 5.92
N ASN A 371 -9.95 8.29 6.57
CA ASN A 371 -9.70 9.65 6.08
C ASN A 371 -8.94 10.53 7.12
N CYS A 372 -8.28 9.89 8.08
CA CYS A 372 -7.43 10.52 9.08
C CYS A 372 -6.12 11.02 8.48
N ASN A 373 -5.57 12.10 9.03
CA ASN A 373 -4.24 12.57 8.65
C ASN A 373 -3.14 11.86 9.45
N ASP A 374 -2.90 10.61 9.12
CA ASP A 374 -1.84 9.80 9.72
C ASP A 374 -1.05 9.01 8.68
N HIS A 375 0.04 8.40 9.14
CA HIS A 375 0.85 7.49 8.35
C HIS A 375 1.37 6.41 9.28
N CYS A 376 1.07 5.14 8.97
CA CYS A 376 1.42 3.98 9.78
C CYS A 376 0.83 3.89 11.20
N ALA A 377 -0.04 4.81 11.62
CA ALA A 377 -0.67 4.73 12.94
C ALA A 377 -1.45 3.42 13.10
N ASP A 378 -2.18 3.04 12.06
CA ASP A 378 -2.97 1.81 11.99
C ASP A 378 -2.13 0.52 12.09
N ALA A 379 -0.85 0.56 11.68
CA ALA A 379 0.06 -0.56 11.87
C ALA A 379 0.56 -0.68 13.33
N ASN A 380 0.56 0.42 14.07
CA ASN A 380 1.00 0.53 15.46
C ASN A 380 -0.13 0.28 16.47
N SER A 381 -1.39 0.34 16.03
CA SER A 381 -2.56 -0.11 16.78
C SER A 381 -3.73 -0.35 15.82
N LEU A 382 -4.32 -1.55 15.84
CA LEU A 382 -5.56 -1.82 15.11
C LEU A 382 -6.80 -1.27 15.84
N GLN A 383 -6.62 -0.60 16.98
CA GLN A 383 -7.68 0.00 17.77
C GLN A 383 -7.93 1.46 17.41
N GLY A 384 -9.13 1.93 17.73
CA GLY A 384 -9.44 3.36 17.80
C GLY A 384 -10.15 3.89 16.56
N THR A 385 -9.93 3.29 15.40
CA THR A 385 -10.62 3.67 14.16
C THR A 385 -11.80 2.74 13.88
N THR A 386 -12.97 3.33 13.69
CA THR A 386 -14.21 2.63 13.34
C THR A 386 -14.84 3.32 12.14
N ILE A 387 -15.28 2.55 11.14
CA ILE A 387 -16.02 3.06 9.97
C ILE A 387 -17.39 2.38 9.94
N GLY A 388 -18.47 3.15 10.03
CA GLY A 388 -19.83 2.61 9.97
C GLY A 388 -20.12 1.57 11.05
N GLY A 389 -19.57 1.77 12.26
CA GLY A 389 -19.69 0.82 13.37
C GLY A 389 -18.76 -0.39 13.31
N VAL A 390 -18.02 -0.60 12.22
CA VAL A 390 -17.02 -1.68 12.10
C VAL A 390 -15.65 -1.16 12.51
N THR A 391 -15.07 -1.76 13.56
CA THR A 391 -13.72 -1.41 14.00
C THR A 391 -12.68 -1.97 13.01
N MET A 392 -11.51 -1.32 12.94
CA MET A 392 -10.42 -1.81 12.10
C MET A 392 -9.96 -3.22 12.50
N ILE A 393 -9.90 -3.51 13.80
CA ILE A 393 -9.56 -4.84 14.32
C ILE A 393 -10.59 -5.90 13.90
N ASP A 394 -11.89 -5.57 13.90
CA ASP A 394 -12.94 -6.49 13.44
C ASP A 394 -12.84 -6.75 11.93
N ALA A 395 -12.67 -5.69 11.13
CA ALA A 395 -12.49 -5.81 9.69
C ALA A 395 -11.25 -6.66 9.34
N PHE A 396 -10.13 -6.42 10.03
CA PHE A 396 -8.90 -7.20 9.89
C PHE A 396 -9.13 -8.66 10.26
N THR A 397 -9.72 -8.93 11.43
CA THR A 397 -9.94 -10.30 11.93
C THR A 397 -10.90 -11.07 11.04
N ALA A 398 -11.97 -10.43 10.56
CA ALA A 398 -12.90 -11.03 9.61
C ALA A 398 -12.21 -11.41 8.31
N TRP A 399 -11.43 -10.49 7.72
CA TRP A 399 -10.66 -10.76 6.50
C TRP A 399 -9.63 -11.87 6.71
N TRP A 400 -8.88 -11.86 7.82
CA TRP A 400 -7.85 -12.86 8.09
C TRP A 400 -8.45 -14.27 8.16
N LYS A 401 -9.59 -14.43 8.82
CA LYS A 401 -10.32 -15.71 8.97
C LYS A 401 -10.98 -16.18 7.68
N ALA A 402 -11.44 -15.26 6.83
CA ALA A 402 -12.13 -15.58 5.60
C ALA A 402 -11.29 -16.49 4.67
N SER A 403 -11.95 -17.28 3.84
CA SER A 403 -11.30 -18.05 2.77
C SER A 403 -10.71 -17.12 1.70
N ALA A 404 -9.80 -17.63 0.87
CA ALA A 404 -9.18 -16.86 -0.20
C ALA A 404 -10.16 -16.45 -1.32
N ASP A 405 -11.33 -17.10 -1.39
CA ASP A 405 -12.39 -16.84 -2.37
C ASP A 405 -13.55 -15.98 -1.83
N ALA A 406 -13.46 -15.51 -0.58
CA ALA A 406 -14.48 -14.68 0.03
C ALA A 406 -14.75 -13.39 -0.76
N LEU A 407 -15.98 -12.89 -0.72
CA LEU A 407 -16.31 -11.60 -1.36
C LEU A 407 -15.56 -10.45 -0.68
N PRO A 408 -15.06 -9.48 -1.45
CA PRO A 408 -14.32 -8.37 -0.88
C PRO A 408 -15.19 -7.52 0.04
N GLN A 409 -14.60 -7.10 1.16
CA GLN A 409 -15.22 -6.17 2.09
C GLN A 409 -14.43 -4.86 2.06
N THR A 410 -15.09 -3.78 1.66
CA THR A 410 -14.51 -2.43 1.64
C THR A 410 -15.27 -1.55 2.63
N HIS A 411 -14.56 -1.10 3.66
CA HIS A 411 -15.03 -0.08 4.58
C HIS A 411 -14.45 1.26 4.15
N LEU A 412 -15.30 2.25 3.88
CA LEU A 412 -14.89 3.58 3.42
C LEU A 412 -15.46 4.67 4.35
N GLY A 413 -14.58 5.49 4.91
CA GLY A 413 -14.96 6.65 5.71
C GLY A 413 -15.57 7.76 4.85
N CYS A 414 -16.60 8.44 5.38
CA CYS A 414 -17.25 9.57 4.72
C CYS A 414 -16.27 10.68 4.33
N ARG A 415 -16.50 11.31 3.16
CA ARG A 415 -15.74 12.48 2.72
C ARG A 415 -15.74 13.57 3.79
N LEU A 416 -14.58 14.18 3.98
CA LEU A 416 -14.43 15.40 4.79
C LEU A 416 -14.86 16.60 3.93
N ASN A 417 -15.80 17.39 4.43
CA ASN A 417 -16.21 18.60 3.73
C ASN A 417 -15.27 19.76 4.09
N PHE A 418 -14.42 20.18 3.15
CA PHE A 418 -13.48 21.29 3.34
C PHE A 418 -14.04 22.65 2.88
N THR A 419 -15.35 22.76 2.58
CA THR A 419 -15.94 23.92 1.90
C THR A 419 -16.11 25.16 2.77
N HIS A 420 -15.94 25.07 4.08
CA HIS A 420 -15.97 26.23 4.97
C HIS A 420 -14.83 26.18 5.98
N ALA A 421 -14.33 27.37 6.34
CA ALA A 421 -13.36 27.61 7.40
C ALA A 421 -13.94 27.29 8.80
N ASP A 422 -14.73 26.22 8.95
CA ASP A 422 -15.23 25.71 10.22
C ASP A 422 -14.10 25.15 11.10
N GLY A 423 -12.84 25.26 10.64
CA GLY A 423 -11.64 24.96 11.40
C GLY A 423 -11.46 23.48 11.70
N LEU A 424 -12.28 22.59 11.14
CA LEU A 424 -12.21 21.15 11.34
C LEU A 424 -11.37 20.51 10.23
N GLY A 425 -10.14 20.15 10.59
CA GLY A 425 -9.27 19.33 9.77
C GLY A 425 -9.69 17.86 9.79
N PRO A 426 -9.01 17.00 9.02
CA PRO A 426 -9.21 15.55 9.09
C PRO A 426 -9.15 15.04 10.53
N PRO A 427 -10.04 14.10 10.91
CA PRO A 427 -10.12 13.62 12.28
C PRO A 427 -8.84 12.87 12.68
N ARG A 428 -8.59 12.81 13.99
CA ARG A 428 -7.59 11.88 14.55
C ARG A 428 -8.14 10.46 14.49
N CYS A 429 -7.28 9.48 14.18
CA CYS A 429 -7.62 8.05 14.03
C CYS A 429 -7.89 7.28 15.33
N ALA A 430 -8.46 7.96 16.32
CA ALA A 430 -9.06 7.34 17.50
C ALA A 430 -10.54 7.74 17.62
N LYS A 431 -11.22 7.87 16.46
CA LYS A 431 -12.60 8.36 16.36
C LYS A 431 -13.45 7.44 15.50
N ALA A 432 -14.75 7.42 15.81
CA ALA A 432 -15.77 6.84 14.95
C ALA A 432 -15.99 7.72 13.71
N LEU A 433 -15.94 7.10 12.54
CA LEU A 433 -16.19 7.69 11.23
C LEU A 433 -17.51 7.14 10.67
N ALA A 434 -18.31 8.01 10.06
CA ALA A 434 -19.47 7.58 9.29
C ALA A 434 -19.04 6.76 8.06
N ALA A 435 -19.81 5.74 7.70
CA ALA A 435 -19.59 5.00 6.46
C ALA A 435 -20.14 5.76 5.25
N CYS A 436 -19.34 5.89 4.20
CA CYS A 436 -19.80 6.31 2.89
C CYS A 436 -20.80 5.30 2.33
N ALA A 437 -21.84 5.77 1.64
CA ALA A 437 -22.55 4.91 0.70
C ALA A 437 -21.52 4.37 -0.32
N PRO A 438 -21.57 3.08 -0.69
CA PRO A 438 -20.66 2.54 -1.70
C PRO A 438 -20.82 3.34 -2.99
N PRO A 439 -19.73 3.69 -3.69
CA PRO A 439 -19.84 4.34 -4.99
C PRO A 439 -20.70 3.45 -5.88
N VAL A 440 -21.69 4.05 -6.54
CA VAL A 440 -22.61 3.36 -7.44
C VAL A 440 -21.75 2.55 -8.42
N ARG A 441 -21.85 1.22 -8.36
CA ARG A 441 -21.16 0.34 -9.32
C ARG A 441 -21.50 0.85 -10.72
N TYR A 442 -20.48 1.14 -11.53
CA TYR A 442 -20.66 1.38 -12.95
C TYR A 442 -21.38 0.15 -13.52
N LYS A 443 -22.69 0.27 -13.76
CA LYS A 443 -23.43 -0.75 -14.49
C LYS A 443 -22.88 -0.68 -15.91
N ASP A 444 -22.22 -1.75 -16.34
CA ASP A 444 -21.83 -1.92 -17.74
C ASP A 444 -23.03 -1.53 -18.63
N PRO A 445 -22.93 -0.45 -19.43
CA PRO A 445 -24.05 0.02 -20.25
C PRO A 445 -24.52 -1.07 -21.22
N ARG A 446 -23.69 -2.06 -21.53
CA ARG A 446 -24.07 -3.22 -22.38
C ARG A 446 -25.10 -4.15 -21.72
N LYS A 447 -25.14 -4.24 -20.38
CA LYS A 447 -26.18 -5.03 -19.68
C LYS A 447 -27.51 -4.28 -19.52
N SER A 448 -27.47 -2.94 -19.56
CA SER A 448 -28.70 -2.12 -19.58
C SER A 448 -29.41 -2.21 -20.94
N ILE A 449 -28.65 -2.34 -22.02
CA ILE A 449 -29.19 -2.44 -23.38
C ILE A 449 -29.84 -3.82 -23.61
N MET A 450 -29.24 -4.92 -23.12
CA MET A 450 -29.86 -6.25 -23.24
C MET A 450 -31.17 -6.41 -22.44
N ASN A 451 -31.27 -5.77 -21.26
CA ASN A 451 -32.52 -5.77 -20.47
C ASN A 451 -33.58 -4.82 -21.01
N SER A 452 -33.21 -3.87 -21.86
CA SER A 452 -34.15 -2.98 -22.54
C SER A 452 -34.65 -3.60 -23.85
N ALA A 453 -33.79 -4.33 -24.56
CA ALA A 453 -34.17 -5.11 -25.74
C ALA A 453 -35.15 -6.24 -25.40
N SER A 454 -34.92 -7.00 -24.32
CA SER A 454 -35.86 -8.07 -23.91
C SER A 454 -37.18 -7.56 -23.32
N LYS A 455 -37.22 -6.28 -22.88
CA LYS A 455 -38.46 -5.60 -22.49
C LYS A 455 -39.20 -4.98 -23.66
N LEU A 456 -38.51 -4.56 -24.73
CA LEU A 456 -39.13 -4.14 -25.99
C LEU A 456 -39.72 -5.34 -26.76
N GLU A 457 -39.03 -6.48 -26.81
CA GLU A 457 -39.57 -7.70 -27.46
C GLU A 457 -40.82 -8.24 -26.75
N LYS A 458 -40.94 -8.07 -25.43
CA LYS A 458 -42.16 -8.43 -24.67
C LYS A 458 -43.28 -7.37 -24.74
N ALA A 459 -42.97 -6.16 -25.18
CA ALA A 459 -43.95 -5.08 -25.35
C ALA A 459 -44.47 -4.96 -26.81
N MET A 460 -43.88 -5.69 -27.75
CA MET A 460 -44.28 -5.71 -29.18
C MET A 460 -45.03 -7.00 -29.58
N GLY A 461 -45.67 -7.67 -28.63
CA GLY A 461 -46.61 -8.76 -28.89
C GLY A 461 -47.94 -8.25 -29.42
N HIS A 462 -47.96 -7.79 -30.68
CA HIS A 462 -49.08 -7.78 -31.62
C HIS A 462 -48.75 -6.86 -32.79
N PHE A 463 -48.06 -7.37 -33.80
CA PHE A 463 -48.16 -6.85 -35.16
C PHE A 463 -48.06 -8.04 -36.11
N SER A 464 -49.07 -8.17 -36.98
CA SER A 464 -49.21 -9.21 -38.00
C SER A 464 -47.97 -9.28 -38.89
N GLU A 465 -47.64 -10.52 -39.26
CA GLU A 465 -46.72 -10.83 -40.36
C GLU A 465 -47.14 -10.08 -41.64
N VAL A 466 -46.22 -9.27 -42.18
CA VAL A 466 -46.18 -8.96 -43.60
C VAL A 466 -44.91 -9.60 -44.15
N LEU A 467 -45.08 -10.77 -44.75
CA LEU A 467 -44.09 -11.42 -45.57
C LEU A 467 -43.97 -10.64 -46.88
N CYS A 468 -42.81 -10.03 -47.12
CA CYS A 468 -42.33 -9.74 -48.47
C CYS A 468 -41.04 -10.53 -48.67
N ASP A 469 -41.12 -11.60 -49.46
CA ASP A 469 -40.00 -12.47 -49.78
C ASP A 469 -39.27 -12.01 -51.06
N SER A 470 -37.95 -12.10 -50.96
CA SER A 470 -36.96 -12.37 -52.01
C SER A 470 -36.61 -11.33 -53.08
N ARG A 471 -35.32 -10.97 -53.02
CA ARG A 471 -34.29 -11.09 -54.07
C ARG A 471 -34.15 -10.01 -55.16
N THR A 472 -32.88 -9.65 -55.29
CA THR A 472 -32.09 -9.27 -56.49
C THR A 472 -32.08 -7.82 -57.00
N HIS A 473 -30.83 -7.32 -57.02
CA HIS A 473 -30.18 -6.42 -57.99
C HIS A 473 -30.40 -4.89 -57.99
N SER A 474 -29.26 -4.21 -57.79
CA SER A 474 -28.71 -3.01 -58.46
C SER A 474 -29.50 -1.68 -58.46
N ALA A 475 -28.80 -0.66 -57.96
CA ALA A 475 -28.67 0.71 -58.47
C ALA A 475 -29.91 1.56 -58.84
N SER A 476 -29.86 2.80 -58.36
CA SER A 476 -30.59 4.01 -58.77
C SER A 476 -32.01 4.24 -58.22
N GLU A 477 -32.13 5.42 -57.60
CA GLU A 477 -33.25 6.37 -57.49
C GLU A 477 -34.69 5.89 -57.77
N GLY A 478 -35.57 6.11 -56.78
CA GLY A 478 -37.03 6.15 -56.95
C GLY A 478 -37.81 5.67 -55.72
N GLU A 479 -38.59 6.54 -55.09
CA GLU A 479 -39.58 6.19 -54.06
C GLU A 479 -40.72 5.32 -54.64
N PRO A 480 -41.25 4.34 -53.89
CA PRO A 480 -42.60 3.85 -54.08
C PRO A 480 -43.49 4.18 -52.88
N SER A 481 -44.54 4.96 -53.14
CA SER A 481 -45.69 5.17 -52.24
C SER A 481 -46.59 3.94 -52.20
N CYS A 482 -47.20 3.64 -51.04
CA CYS A 482 -48.42 2.81 -50.97
C CYS A 482 -49.33 3.28 -49.82
N THR A 483 -50.58 3.56 -50.18
CA THR A 483 -51.72 4.05 -49.39
C THR A 483 -52.47 2.96 -48.62
N GLU A 484 -53.12 3.35 -47.52
CA GLU A 484 -53.96 2.52 -46.65
C GLU A 484 -55.17 1.90 -47.37
N ARG A 485 -55.50 0.66 -47.01
CA ARG A 485 -56.83 0.07 -47.21
C ARG A 485 -57.33 -0.48 -45.88
N THR A 486 -58.40 0.11 -45.39
CA THR A 486 -59.29 -0.44 -44.36
C THR A 486 -60.12 -1.56 -44.95
N ASP A 487 -60.31 -2.66 -44.20
CA ASP A 487 -61.66 -3.18 -43.90
C ASP A 487 -61.63 -4.41 -42.96
N THR A 488 -62.53 -4.36 -41.97
CA THR A 488 -63.33 -5.42 -41.31
C THR A 488 -62.82 -6.87 -41.37
N GLN A 489 -62.66 -7.61 -40.27
CA GLN A 489 -63.60 -7.88 -39.17
C GLN A 489 -62.81 -8.38 -37.94
#